data_AF-A0A7X0NMS9-F1
#
_entry.id   AF-A0A7X0NMS9-F1
#
_cell.length_a   1.000
_cell.length_b   1.000
_cell.length_c   1.000
_cell.angle_alpha   90.00
_cell.angle_beta   90.00
_cell.angle_gamma   90.00
#
_symmetry.space_group_name_H-M   'P 1'
#
loop_
_entity.id
_entity.type
_entity.pdbx_description
1 polymer ?
#
loop_
_entity_poly.entity_id
_entity_poly.type
_entity_poly.pdbx_seq_one_letter_code
_entity_poly.pdbx_strand_id
1 'polypeptide(L)'
;MRRTTVRIDEVLLNEAKAYAAKNGRSLNSVMEDALRQLLNRSTEVAERPRVELVTTDARLKPGIELTPEFIYALMEQEDIETVYRVQADAAQ
;
A
#
# COMPACT_ATOMS: atom_id res chain seq x y z
N MET A 1 26.42 -15.11 -1.61
CA MET A 1 26.16 -14.67 -0.22
C MET A 1 27.50 -14.45 0.48
N ARG A 2 27.68 -13.35 1.23
CA ARG A 2 28.88 -13.08 2.05
C ARG A 2 28.46 -13.00 3.52
N ARG A 3 29.28 -13.51 4.44
CA ARG A 3 29.01 -13.48 5.89
C ARG A 3 29.63 -12.22 6.49
N THR A 4 28.80 -11.44 7.17
CA THR A 4 29.22 -10.23 7.88
C THR A 4 28.75 -10.32 9.32
N THR A 5 29.58 -9.89 10.27
CA THR A 5 29.20 -9.78 11.68
C THR A 5 28.96 -8.31 12.01
N VAL A 6 27.80 -8.00 12.57
CA VAL A 6 27.40 -6.64 12.97
C VAL A 6 26.99 -6.63 14.44
N ARG A 7 27.19 -5.50 15.12
CA ARG A 7 26.68 -5.28 16.49
C ARG A 7 25.33 -4.59 16.38
N ILE A 8 24.32 -5.13 17.05
CA ILE A 8 22.95 -4.60 17.07
C ILE A 8 22.48 -4.65 18.52
N ASP A 9 21.64 -3.68 18.89
CA ASP A 9 20.96 -3.68 20.18
C ASP A 9 20.12 -4.96 20.39
N GLU A 10 20.09 -5.45 21.64
CA GLU A 10 19.45 -6.72 21.98
C GLU A 10 17.92 -6.66 21.85
N VAL A 11 17.31 -5.52 22.19
CA VAL A 11 15.86 -5.32 22.05
C VAL A 11 15.49 -5.38 20.57
N LEU A 12 16.24 -4.66 19.73
CA LEU A 12 16.03 -4.65 18.28
C LEU A 12 16.22 -6.04 17.65
N LEU A 13 17.21 -6.81 18.11
CA LEU A 13 17.42 -8.18 17.64
C LEU A 13 16.23 -9.08 17.97
N ASN A 14 15.66 -8.94 19.17
CA ASN A 14 14.50 -9.72 19.61
C ASN A 14 13.25 -9.38 18.81
N GLU A 15 13.00 -8.09 18.56
CA GLU A 15 11.89 -7.64 17.71
C GLU A 15 12.03 -8.16 16.27
N ALA A 16 13.23 -8.08 15.70
CA ALA A 16 13.48 -8.58 14.35
C ALA A 16 13.27 -10.11 14.25
N LYS A 17 13.65 -10.87 15.28
CA LYS A 17 13.37 -12.31 15.37
C LYS A 17 11.88 -12.61 15.47
N ALA A 18 11.15 -11.88 16.31
CA ALA A 18 9.70 -12.04 16.45
C ALA A 18 8.98 -11.74 15.13
N TYR A 19 9.38 -10.66 14.44
CA TYR A 19 8.87 -10.33 13.12
C TYR A 19 9.16 -11.43 12.09
N ALA A 20 10.39 -11.93 12.05
CA ALA A 20 10.78 -13.00 11.14
C ALA A 20 9.96 -14.29 11.38
N ALA A 21 9.80 -14.69 12.64
CA ALA A 21 8.99 -15.85 13.02
C ALA A 21 7.52 -15.68 12.64
N LYS A 22 6.93 -14.51 12.91
CA LYS A 22 5.53 -14.21 12.58
C LYS A 22 5.24 -14.30 11.08
N ASN A 23 6.21 -13.92 10.25
CA ASN A 23 6.06 -13.92 8.79
C ASN A 23 6.58 -15.20 8.12
N GLY A 24 7.07 -16.18 8.89
CA GLY A 24 7.65 -17.42 8.33
C GLY A 24 8.94 -17.18 7.53
N ARG A 25 9.69 -16.12 7.86
CA ARG A 25 10.91 -15.70 7.15
C ARG A 25 12.14 -15.92 8.02
N SER A 26 13.31 -16.02 7.39
CA SER A 26 14.58 -16.01 8.13
C SER A 26 14.99 -14.60 8.51
N LEU A 27 15.65 -14.44 9.66
CA LEU A 27 16.21 -13.14 10.09
C LEU A 27 17.11 -12.54 9.01
N ASN A 28 17.91 -13.36 8.33
CA ASN A 28 18.78 -12.90 7.24
C ASN A 28 17.99 -12.26 6.09
N SER A 29 16.87 -12.86 5.69
CA SER A 29 16.02 -12.31 4.62
C SER A 29 15.36 -10.99 5.04
N VAL A 30 14.92 -10.89 6.29
CA VAL A 30 14.37 -9.63 6.84
C VAL A 30 15.43 -8.53 6.86
N MET A 31 16.66 -8.85 7.29
CA MET A 31 17.77 -7.89 7.31
C MET A 31 18.17 -7.44 5.90
N GLU A 32 18.20 -8.37 4.93
CA GLU A 32 18.52 -8.04 3.54
C GLU A 32 17.46 -7.13 2.92
N ASP A 33 16.18 -7.41 3.13
CA ASP A 33 15.09 -6.57 2.65
C ASP A 33 15.14 -5.17 3.26
N ALA A 34 15.36 -5.08 4.57
CA ALA A 34 15.46 -3.80 5.27
C ALA A 34 16.62 -2.95 4.72
N LEU A 35 17.78 -3.57 4.46
CA LEU A 35 18.93 -2.88 3.86
C LEU A 35 18.63 -2.44 2.42
N ARG A 36 18.00 -3.30 1.61
CA ARG A 36 17.59 -2.94 0.23
C ARG A 36 16.61 -1.77 0.23
N GLN A 37 15.60 -1.80 1.10
CA GLN A 37 14.63 -0.71 1.22
C GLN A 37 15.30 0.58 1.66
N LEU A 38 16.24 0.54 2.61
CA LEU A 38 16.96 1.72 3.07
C LEU A 38 17.77 2.36 1.94
N LEU A 39 18.53 1.55 1.19
CA LEU A 39 19.37 2.02 0.08
C LEU A 39 18.53 2.50 -1.12
N ASN A 40 17.45 1.80 -1.45
CA ASN A 40 16.54 2.22 -2.52
C ASN A 40 15.79 3.49 -2.14
N ARG A 41 15.32 3.62 -0.88
CA ARG A 41 14.67 4.83 -0.39
C ARG A 41 15.61 6.04 -0.44
N SER A 42 16.88 5.89 -0.08
CA SER A 42 17.85 6.99 -0.21
C SER A 42 18.08 7.42 -1.66
N THR A 43 17.82 6.53 -2.62
CA THR A 43 18.00 6.79 -4.05
C THR A 43 16.73 7.42 -4.65
N GLU A 44 15.53 6.98 -4.25
CA GLU A 44 14.26 7.50 -4.75
C GLU A 44 13.92 8.92 -4.28
N VAL A 45 14.42 9.36 -3.11
CA VAL A 45 14.16 10.74 -2.63
C VAL A 45 14.82 11.78 -3.54
N ALA A 46 15.83 11.41 -4.33
CA ALA A 46 16.53 12.33 -5.21
C ALA A 46 15.79 12.66 -6.52
N GLU A 47 14.82 11.85 -6.96
CA GLU A 47 14.20 12.00 -8.29
C GLU A 47 12.69 11.72 -8.30
N ARG A 48 11.93 12.23 -7.33
CA ARG A 48 10.47 12.34 -7.54
C ARG A 48 10.19 13.66 -8.25
N PRO A 49 9.88 13.66 -9.56
CA PRO A 49 9.43 14.88 -10.22
C PRO A 49 8.21 15.39 -9.47
N ARG A 50 8.21 16.68 -9.14
CA ARG A 50 7.05 17.31 -8.52
C ARG A 50 5.86 17.12 -9.46
N VAL A 51 4.88 16.33 -9.02
CA VAL A 51 3.64 16.18 -9.76
C VAL A 51 2.83 17.46 -9.54
N GLU A 52 2.58 18.20 -10.61
CA GLU A 52 1.58 19.26 -10.60
C GLU A 52 0.20 18.60 -10.64
N LEU A 53 -0.50 18.65 -9.51
CA LEU A 53 -1.88 18.21 -9.44
C LEU A 53 -2.72 19.22 -10.22
N VAL A 54 -3.36 18.78 -11.30
CA VAL A 54 -4.37 19.57 -12.00
C VAL A 54 -5.58 19.66 -11.08
N THR A 55 -5.64 20.70 -10.26
CA THR A 55 -6.81 21.03 -9.45
C THR A 55 -7.78 21.82 -10.30
N THR A 56 -9.07 21.57 -10.12
CA THR A 56 -10.14 22.32 -10.76
C THR A 56 -11.03 22.91 -9.68
N ASP A 57 -11.45 24.16 -9.87
CA ASP A 57 -12.31 24.93 -8.95
C ASP A 57 -13.79 24.50 -9.04
N ALA A 58 -14.06 23.29 -9.57
CA ALA A 58 -15.40 22.80 -9.79
C ALA A 58 -16.10 22.66 -8.45
N ARG A 59 -17.27 23.29 -8.36
CA ARG A 59 -18.22 23.00 -7.29
C ARG A 59 -18.75 21.60 -7.52
N LEU A 60 -19.04 20.92 -6.42
CA LEU A 60 -19.77 19.65 -6.48
C LEU A 60 -21.05 19.84 -7.29
N LYS A 61 -21.36 18.88 -8.16
CA LYS A 61 -22.65 18.88 -8.85
C LYS A 61 -23.76 18.92 -7.78
N PRO A 62 -24.84 19.67 -8.00
CA PRO A 62 -25.98 19.66 -7.09
C PRO A 62 -26.44 18.23 -6.81
N GLY A 63 -26.54 17.86 -5.52
CA GLY A 63 -26.91 16.51 -5.09
C GLY A 63 -25.75 15.53 -4.87
N ILE A 64 -24.49 15.95 -5.03
CA ILE A 64 -23.30 15.16 -4.66
C ILE A 64 -22.68 15.72 -3.38
N GLU A 65 -22.58 14.88 -2.35
CA GLU A 65 -21.91 15.21 -1.08
C GLU A 65 -20.62 14.38 -0.94
N LEU A 66 -19.51 15.03 -0.57
CA LEU A 66 -18.24 14.34 -0.31
C LEU A 66 -18.09 13.96 1.17
N THR A 67 -19.15 13.43 1.77
CA THR A 67 -19.07 12.85 3.11
C THR A 67 -18.65 11.39 3.00
N PRO A 68 -17.91 10.84 3.97
CA PRO A 68 -17.58 9.42 4.00
C PRO A 68 -18.81 8.54 3.84
N GLU A 69 -19.91 8.89 4.53
CA GLU A 69 -21.17 8.13 4.51
C GLU A 69 -21.83 8.10 3.13
N PHE A 70 -21.86 9.24 2.42
CA PHE A 70 -22.41 9.32 1.07
C PHE A 70 -21.56 8.53 0.07
N ILE A 71 -20.23 8.60 0.20
CA ILE A 71 -19.31 7.84 -0.65
C ILE A 71 -19.47 6.34 -0.42
N TYR A 72 -19.57 5.90 0.84
CA TYR A 72 -19.82 4.48 1.16
C TYR A 72 -21.12 3.98 0.53
N ALA A 73 -22.21 4.73 0.65
CA ALA A 73 -23.50 4.37 0.06
C ALA A 73 -23.45 4.30 -1.48
N LEU A 74 -22.69 5.20 -2.13
CA LEU A 74 -22.50 5.18 -3.58
C LEU A 74 -21.70 3.95 -4.03
N MET A 75 -20.64 3.60 -3.30
CA MET A 75 -19.83 2.41 -3.59
C MET A 75 -20.64 1.11 -3.44
N GLU A 76 -21.55 1.04 -2.45
CA GLU A 76 -22.46 -0.11 -2.32
C GLU A 76 -23.46 -0.22 -3.48
N GLN A 77 -23.87 0.88 -4.10
CA GLN A 77 -24.76 0.87 -5.27
C GLN A 77 -24.04 0.42 -6.56
N GLU A 78 -22.79 0.82 -6.76
CA GLU A 78 -22.00 0.45 -7.95
C GLU A 78 -21.60 -1.04 -7.98
N ASP A 79 -21.52 -1.70 -6.80
CA ASP A 79 -21.36 -3.15 -6.71
C ASP A 79 -22.59 -3.91 -7.23
N ILE A 80 -23.79 -3.33 -7.14
CA ILE A 80 -25.03 -3.95 -7.61
C ILE A 80 -25.13 -3.90 -9.14
N GLU A 81 -24.73 -2.79 -9.78
CA GLU A 81 -24.79 -2.65 -11.25
C GLU A 81 -23.77 -3.55 -11.98
N THR A 82 -22.60 -3.79 -11.38
CA THR A 82 -21.58 -4.66 -11.98
C THR A 82 -22.03 -6.12 -11.97
N VAL A 83 -22.70 -6.57 -10.89
CA VAL A 83 -23.21 -7.94 -10.76
C VAL A 83 -24.34 -8.24 -11.76
N TYR A 84 -25.24 -7.28 -12.02
CA TYR A 84 -26.33 -7.48 -12.99
C TYR A 84 -25.85 -7.52 -14.45
N ARG A 85 -24.76 -6.80 -14.79
CA ARG A 85 -24.20 -6.84 -16.14
C ARG A 85 -23.52 -8.18 -16.44
N VAL A 86 -22.84 -8.78 -15.45
CA VAL A 86 -22.18 -10.09 -15.59
C VAL A 86 -23.19 -11.24 -15.73
N GLN A 87 -24.36 -11.17 -15.08
CA GLN A 87 -25.41 -12.19 -15.23
C GLN A 87 -26.16 -12.13 -16.56
N ALA A 88 -26.25 -10.95 -17.19
CA ALA A 88 -26.88 -10.81 -18.51
C ALA A 88 -26.02 -11.39 -19.64
N ASP A 89 -24.70 -11.29 -19.54
CA ASP A 89 -23.76 -11.86 -20.52
C ASP A 89 -23.51 -13.37 -20.32
N ALA A 90 -23.76 -13.92 -19.13
CA ALA A 90 -23.59 -15.34 -18.83
C ALA A 90 -24.78 -16.23 -19.25
N ALA A 91 -25.85 -15.66 -19.82
CA ALA A 91 -27.05 -16.35 -20.26
C ALA A 91 -27.17 -16.47 -21.80
N GLN A 92 -26.10 -16.19 -22.55
CA GLN A 92 -25.99 -16.43 -24.00
C GLN A 92 -24.98 -17.54 -24.33
#